data_AF-A0A5N6K079-F1
#
_entry.id   AF-A0A5N6K079-F1
#
_cell.length_a   1.000
_cell.length_b   1.000
_cell.length_c   1.000
_cell.angle_alpha   90.00
_cell.angle_beta   90.00
_cell.angle_gamma   90.00
#
_symmetry.space_group_name_H-M   'P 1'
#
loop_
_entity.id
_entity.type
_entity.pdbx_description
1 polymer ?
#
loop_
_entity_poly.entity_id
_entity_poly.type
_entity_poly.pdbx_seq_one_letter_code
_entity_poly.pdbx_strand_id
1 'polypeptide(L)'
;MKEERGARELVRAVSPTLEDEDITSMGYKATSIMDKQLRLRIIFWRFSTSSDKIFQIVAVLAVIGAGTTRPLMAMVFGSLVHDFNRSAIITLFSGFFTIPHFETPAEGRTSLIYSDAAALLEEVFSSIQTVMTMGAEPKLLERYNSYLEKLKTSKLKRSLISGVKLALSYFALLSAYALAFCGNVVIVILCVNMSTHALRQLLPSWTMLAKATSSARNSGKFPDEISGRIELREVRFAYPSKPSIETLSDVSIVLERGKTTAITGFSGSGKSTIIGPLERNYDVSSGEILLDGENVKDLNIGWLRNQIGLVQQEPILFNDSIFQNVANGLHNHRASTLTQLSYRINWQQFRKLMTCDEKAPMNTARTEISALPPIESGATSQQRTLIRCLGLIMRDLKHYRPLFIIGTLTCIISGGIYPSQSIVFANSVTVFEFHGGLLKHNGTFWALMWFILALGVCLDFGTMGTIFSAIAAIVGQHYRNSYFAAILAQDASFFATNDHSPGSLTAQLTSRT
;
A
#
# COMPACT_ATOMS: atom_id res chain seq x y z
N MET A 1 -43.90 9.29 -15.30
CA MET A 1 -44.81 9.53 -16.45
C MET A 1 -44.14 10.19 -17.67
N LYS A 2 -43.45 11.34 -17.57
CA LYS A 2 -42.73 11.92 -18.73
C LYS A 2 -41.50 11.11 -19.18
N GLU A 3 -40.71 10.58 -18.25
CA GLU A 3 -39.55 9.71 -18.56
C GLU A 3 -39.96 8.33 -19.12
N GLU A 4 -41.12 7.83 -18.70
CA GLU A 4 -41.65 6.54 -19.14
C GLU A 4 -42.11 6.56 -20.60
N ARG A 5 -42.60 7.71 -21.08
CA ARG A 5 -42.90 7.92 -22.51
C ARG A 5 -41.63 7.96 -23.36
N GLY A 6 -40.58 8.65 -22.89
CA GLY A 6 -39.31 8.76 -23.62
C GLY A 6 -38.58 7.42 -23.80
N ALA A 7 -38.61 6.55 -22.79
CA ALA A 7 -38.04 5.20 -22.89
C ALA A 7 -38.81 4.30 -23.86
N ARG A 8 -40.15 4.40 -23.93
CA ARG A 8 -40.97 3.63 -24.87
C ARG A 8 -40.76 4.07 -26.33
N GLU A 9 -40.56 5.36 -26.58
CA GLU A 9 -40.25 5.89 -27.92
C GLU A 9 -38.87 5.44 -28.40
N LEU A 10 -37.86 5.41 -27.53
CA LEU A 10 -36.52 4.91 -27.84
C LEU A 10 -36.49 3.41 -28.16
N VAL A 11 -37.26 2.59 -27.42
CA VAL A 11 -37.37 1.15 -27.68
C VAL A 11 -38.13 0.86 -28.99
N ARG A 12 -39.20 1.62 -29.30
CA ARG A 12 -39.89 1.52 -30.60
C ARG A 12 -39.02 1.94 -31.78
N ALA A 13 -38.14 2.92 -31.60
CA ALA A 13 -37.23 3.37 -32.66
C ALA A 13 -36.15 2.34 -33.03
N VAL A 14 -35.78 1.46 -32.08
CA VAL A 14 -34.71 0.47 -32.27
C VAL A 14 -35.24 -0.89 -32.77
N SER A 15 -36.50 -1.26 -32.48
CA SER A 15 -37.09 -2.51 -32.96
C SER A 15 -38.62 -2.40 -33.14
N PRO A 16 -39.12 -2.11 -34.36
CA PRO A 16 -40.54 -1.81 -34.60
C PRO A 16 -41.48 -3.03 -34.56
N THR A 17 -40.97 -4.23 -34.29
CA THR A 17 -41.72 -5.51 -34.37
C THR A 17 -42.12 -6.11 -33.02
N LEU A 18 -41.88 -5.42 -31.89
CA LEU A 18 -42.20 -5.94 -30.55
C LEU A 18 -43.61 -5.53 -30.09
N GLU A 19 -44.35 -6.47 -29.50
CA GLU A 19 -45.69 -6.24 -28.96
C GLU A 19 -45.66 -5.40 -27.67
N ASP A 20 -46.72 -4.60 -27.45
CA ASP A 20 -46.73 -3.55 -26.42
C ASP A 20 -46.59 -4.08 -24.97
N GLU A 21 -46.95 -5.33 -24.68
CA GLU A 21 -46.77 -5.94 -23.34
C GLU A 21 -45.29 -6.15 -22.98
N ASP A 22 -44.46 -6.58 -23.93
CA ASP A 22 -43.02 -6.81 -23.73
C ASP A 22 -42.24 -5.50 -23.54
N ILE A 23 -42.68 -4.42 -24.21
CA ILE A 23 -42.11 -3.08 -24.06
C ILE A 23 -42.35 -2.54 -22.64
N THR A 24 -43.51 -2.81 -22.04
CA THR A 24 -43.79 -2.46 -20.64
C THR A 24 -42.96 -3.27 -19.65
N SER A 25 -42.78 -4.58 -19.88
CA SER A 25 -41.98 -5.42 -18.97
C SER A 25 -40.49 -5.07 -19.01
N MET A 26 -39.94 -4.79 -20.21
CA MET A 26 -38.58 -4.30 -20.39
C MET A 26 -38.40 -2.89 -19.85
N GLY A 27 -39.37 -1.99 -20.04
CA GLY A 27 -39.34 -0.63 -19.50
C GLY A 27 -39.28 -0.59 -17.96
N TYR A 28 -40.05 -1.46 -17.28
CA TYR A 28 -40.01 -1.61 -15.82
C TYR A 28 -38.71 -2.26 -15.31
N LYS A 29 -38.15 -3.24 -16.04
CA LYS A 29 -36.84 -3.84 -15.72
C LYS A 29 -35.69 -2.84 -15.95
N ALA A 30 -35.72 -2.09 -17.05
CA ALA A 30 -34.73 -1.08 -17.39
C ALA A 30 -34.74 0.09 -16.40
N THR A 31 -35.90 0.60 -16.00
CA THR A 31 -36.00 1.66 -14.98
C THR A 31 -35.56 1.20 -13.58
N SER A 32 -35.84 -0.05 -13.19
CA SER A 32 -35.36 -0.65 -11.94
C SER A 32 -33.84 -0.86 -11.91
N ILE A 33 -33.25 -1.25 -13.05
CA ILE A 33 -31.80 -1.41 -13.21
C ILE A 33 -31.12 -0.03 -13.31
N MET A 34 -31.74 0.93 -13.98
CA MET A 34 -31.20 2.28 -14.17
C MET A 34 -31.28 3.11 -12.87
N ASP A 35 -32.30 2.92 -12.02
CA ASP A 35 -32.37 3.51 -10.67
C ASP A 35 -31.34 2.89 -9.70
N LYS A 36 -30.99 1.60 -9.91
CA LYS A 36 -29.83 0.97 -9.22
C LYS A 36 -28.49 1.46 -9.76
N GLN A 37 -28.37 1.69 -11.07
CA GLN A 37 -27.14 2.19 -11.68
C GLN A 37 -26.88 3.68 -11.37
N LEU A 38 -27.91 4.52 -11.29
CA LEU A 38 -27.77 5.92 -10.84
C LEU A 38 -27.33 6.02 -9.38
N ARG A 39 -27.73 5.08 -8.52
CA ARG A 39 -27.30 5.04 -7.11
C ARG A 39 -25.84 4.62 -6.91
N LEU A 40 -25.26 3.90 -7.88
CA LEU A 40 -23.88 3.40 -7.83
C LEU A 40 -22.87 4.35 -8.49
N ARG A 41 -23.31 5.25 -9.37
CA ARG A 41 -22.46 6.26 -10.05
C ARG A 41 -21.81 7.32 -9.14
N ILE A 42 -22.09 7.32 -7.83
CA ILE A 42 -21.67 8.39 -6.90
C ILE A 42 -21.01 7.81 -5.65
N ILE A 43 -19.95 7.03 -5.81
CA ILE A 43 -19.21 6.46 -4.68
C ILE A 43 -17.70 6.66 -4.86
N PHE A 44 -17.29 7.89 -5.17
CA PHE A 44 -15.93 8.35 -4.88
C PHE A 44 -15.94 9.00 -3.49
N TRP A 45 -15.47 8.25 -2.50
CA TRP A 45 -15.45 8.67 -1.11
C TRP A 45 -14.39 9.75 -0.88
N ARG A 46 -14.83 10.97 -0.61
CA ARG A 46 -13.99 12.02 -0.04
C ARG A 46 -14.76 12.68 1.10
N PHE A 47 -14.34 12.37 2.33
CA PHE A 47 -14.92 12.92 3.56
C PHE A 47 -14.51 14.38 3.70
N SER A 48 -15.46 15.31 3.57
CA SER A 48 -15.26 16.71 4.01
C SER A 48 -16.57 17.49 3.97
N THR A 49 -17.55 17.14 4.81
CA THR A 49 -18.77 17.97 5.00
C THR A 49 -18.79 18.69 6.35
N SER A 50 -19.54 19.78 6.46
CA SER A 50 -19.65 20.59 7.70
C SER A 50 -20.13 19.79 8.92
N SER A 51 -20.92 18.73 8.72
CA SER A 51 -21.27 17.78 9.79
C SER A 51 -20.10 16.89 10.19
N ASP A 52 -19.17 16.55 9.29
CA ASP A 52 -17.94 15.84 9.64
C ASP A 52 -17.01 16.72 10.46
N LYS A 53 -17.05 18.06 10.28
CA LYS A 53 -16.38 19.00 11.19
C LYS A 53 -17.05 19.03 12.56
N ILE A 54 -18.39 19.03 12.62
CA ILE A 54 -19.12 18.92 13.91
C ILE A 54 -18.86 17.57 14.57
N PHE A 55 -18.77 16.47 13.82
CA PHE A 55 -18.43 15.15 14.35
C PHE A 55 -16.94 15.00 14.64
N GLN A 56 -16.04 15.65 13.91
CA GLN A 56 -14.66 15.79 14.34
C GLN A 56 -14.63 16.61 15.61
N ILE A 57 -15.44 17.65 15.78
CA ILE A 57 -15.54 18.42 17.02
C ILE A 57 -16.21 17.59 18.12
N VAL A 58 -17.21 16.75 17.86
CA VAL A 58 -17.89 15.89 18.85
C VAL A 58 -17.04 14.67 19.17
N ALA A 59 -16.36 14.08 18.20
CA ALA A 59 -15.36 13.03 18.39
C ALA A 59 -14.11 13.60 19.02
N VAL A 60 -13.71 14.84 18.73
CA VAL A 60 -12.67 15.59 19.43
C VAL A 60 -13.17 15.97 20.81
N LEU A 61 -14.44 16.28 21.05
CA LEU A 61 -15.03 16.53 22.37
C LEU A 61 -15.27 15.23 23.15
N ALA A 62 -15.43 14.10 22.47
CA ALA A 62 -15.52 12.77 23.05
C ALA A 62 -14.13 12.15 23.21
N VAL A 63 -13.12 12.57 22.45
CA VAL A 63 -11.68 12.27 22.60
C VAL A 63 -11.04 13.25 23.57
N ILE A 64 -11.56 14.46 23.72
CA ILE A 64 -11.37 15.43 24.80
C ILE A 64 -12.33 15.09 25.93
N GLY A 65 -13.30 14.17 25.80
CA GLY A 65 -14.17 13.73 26.90
C GLY A 65 -13.58 12.47 27.54
N ALA A 66 -13.31 11.47 26.71
CA ALA A 66 -12.38 10.36 26.94
C ALA A 66 -10.94 10.85 27.14
N GLY A 67 -10.64 12.10 26.79
CA GLY A 67 -9.36 12.75 27.00
C GLY A 67 -9.46 14.06 27.76
N THR A 68 -10.54 14.29 28.49
CA THR A 68 -10.61 15.13 29.70
C THR A 68 -10.58 14.16 30.86
N THR A 69 -11.21 12.99 30.77
CA THR A 69 -10.88 11.86 31.66
C THR A 69 -9.38 11.53 31.63
N ARG A 70 -8.65 11.65 30.50
CA ARG A 70 -7.17 11.45 30.48
C ARG A 70 -6.35 12.48 31.30
N PRO A 71 -6.45 13.80 31.09
CA PRO A 71 -5.74 14.81 31.87
C PRO A 71 -6.34 15.00 33.26
N LEU A 72 -7.64 14.73 33.48
CA LEU A 72 -8.26 14.76 34.81
C LEU A 72 -7.84 13.52 35.62
N MET A 73 -7.68 12.35 35.00
CA MET A 73 -6.98 11.20 35.60
C MET A 73 -5.49 11.46 35.79
N ALA A 74 -4.82 12.15 34.87
CA ALA A 74 -3.41 12.52 35.03
C ALA A 74 -3.20 13.61 36.10
N MET A 75 -4.20 14.46 36.34
CA MET A 75 -4.20 15.50 37.36
C MET A 75 -4.54 14.93 38.75
N VAL A 76 -5.39 13.89 38.81
CA VAL A 76 -5.76 13.21 40.07
C VAL A 76 -4.79 12.08 40.44
N PHE A 77 -4.22 11.36 39.47
CA PHE A 77 -3.39 10.16 39.69
C PHE A 77 -2.01 10.18 39.00
N GLY A 78 -1.60 11.29 38.37
CA GLY A 78 -0.32 11.42 37.66
C GLY A 78 -0.26 10.66 36.32
N SER A 79 0.91 10.66 35.65
CA SER A 79 1.17 9.83 34.45
C SER A 79 1.04 8.32 34.74
N LEU A 80 1.01 7.95 36.02
CA LEU A 80 0.94 6.59 36.53
C LEU A 80 -0.23 5.79 35.91
N VAL A 81 -1.43 6.36 35.81
CA VAL A 81 -2.61 5.67 35.22
C VAL A 81 -2.49 5.52 33.70
N HIS A 82 -1.85 6.47 33.03
CA HIS A 82 -1.59 6.39 31.59
C HIS A 82 -0.57 5.29 31.27
N ASP A 83 0.47 5.19 32.09
CA ASP A 83 1.51 4.17 31.97
C ASP A 83 1.00 2.78 32.43
N PHE A 84 0.05 2.75 33.36
CA PHE A 84 -0.68 1.56 33.81
C PHE A 84 -1.57 0.97 32.70
N ASN A 85 -2.25 1.81 31.91
CA ASN A 85 -3.14 1.36 30.83
C ASN A 85 -2.40 0.99 29.52
N ARG A 86 -1.13 1.41 29.37
CA ARG A 86 -0.24 1.01 28.25
C ARG A 86 0.74 -0.11 28.64
N SER A 87 0.46 -0.81 29.73
CA SER A 87 1.29 -1.89 30.26
C SER A 87 1.64 -2.97 29.25
N ALA A 88 2.91 -3.32 29.16
CA ALA A 88 3.36 -4.40 28.29
C ALA A 88 3.04 -5.80 28.81
N ILE A 89 2.36 -5.99 29.94
CA ILE A 89 1.74 -7.28 30.25
C ILE A 89 0.74 -7.64 29.13
N ILE A 90 0.01 -6.65 28.59
CA ILE A 90 -0.81 -6.84 27.38
C ILE A 90 0.07 -7.30 26.21
N THR A 91 1.32 -6.83 26.07
CA THR A 91 2.18 -7.10 24.90
C THR A 91 3.11 -8.31 25.07
N LEU A 92 3.43 -8.73 26.28
CA LEU A 92 4.20 -9.93 26.60
C LEU A 92 3.27 -11.16 26.64
N PHE A 93 2.11 -11.08 27.29
CA PHE A 93 1.08 -12.13 27.21
C PHE A 93 0.35 -12.10 25.86
N SER A 94 0.01 -10.89 25.38
CA SER A 94 0.35 -10.41 24.04
C SER A 94 1.11 -11.38 23.17
N GLY A 95 2.40 -11.17 23.01
CA GLY A 95 3.32 -11.91 22.14
C GLY A 95 3.38 -13.41 22.42
N PHE A 96 3.12 -13.86 23.66
CA PHE A 96 3.12 -15.29 24.01
C PHE A 96 1.84 -16.03 23.57
N PHE A 97 0.66 -15.40 23.66
CA PHE A 97 -0.59 -15.91 23.07
C PHE A 97 -0.75 -15.49 21.58
N THR A 98 -0.04 -14.44 21.18
CA THR A 98 0.12 -13.91 19.82
C THR A 98 1.35 -14.53 19.16
N ILE A 99 1.49 -15.85 19.28
CA ILE A 99 2.37 -16.52 18.32
C ILE A 99 1.72 -16.33 16.94
N PRO A 100 2.48 -15.89 15.92
CA PRO A 100 2.01 -15.83 14.53
C PRO A 100 1.42 -17.15 13.99
N HIS A 101 1.57 -18.28 14.70
CA HIS A 101 1.21 -19.62 14.24
C HIS A 101 -0.24 -19.83 13.78
N PHE A 102 -1.22 -19.08 14.31
CA PHE A 102 -2.61 -19.21 13.84
C PHE A 102 -3.00 -18.10 12.87
N GLU A 103 -2.53 -16.88 13.10
CA GLU A 103 -2.93 -15.73 12.29
C GLU A 103 -2.15 -15.66 10.96
N THR A 104 -0.84 -15.90 10.95
CA THR A 104 -0.04 -15.78 9.72
C THR A 104 -0.37 -16.85 8.69
N PRO A 105 -0.66 -18.13 9.03
CA PRO A 105 -1.10 -19.09 8.02
C PRO A 105 -2.52 -18.80 7.54
N ALA A 106 -3.42 -18.33 8.41
CA ALA A 106 -4.76 -17.93 8.02
C ALA A 106 -4.73 -16.72 7.07
N GLU A 107 -3.89 -15.73 7.37
CA GLU A 107 -3.64 -14.56 6.53
C GLU A 107 -3.00 -14.92 5.20
N GLY A 108 -2.00 -15.80 5.20
CA GLY A 108 -1.40 -16.33 3.98
C GLY A 108 -2.43 -17.02 3.08
N ARG A 109 -3.31 -17.86 3.65
CA ARG A 109 -4.41 -18.51 2.90
C ARG A 109 -5.40 -17.50 2.32
N THR A 110 -5.82 -16.49 3.10
CA THR A 110 -6.71 -15.44 2.59
C THR A 110 -6.03 -14.62 1.48
N SER A 111 -4.73 -14.33 1.62
CA SER A 111 -3.94 -13.60 0.62
C SER A 111 -3.82 -14.38 -0.69
N LEU A 112 -3.68 -15.70 -0.63
CA LEU A 112 -3.62 -16.55 -1.83
C LEU A 112 -4.95 -16.53 -2.61
N ILE A 113 -6.07 -16.78 -1.93
CA ILE A 113 -7.41 -16.74 -2.57
C ILE A 113 -7.68 -15.36 -3.17
N TYR A 114 -7.18 -14.32 -2.51
CA TYR A 114 -7.31 -12.95 -2.98
C TYR A 114 -6.44 -12.65 -4.20
N SER A 115 -5.22 -13.18 -4.25
CA SER A 115 -4.35 -13.15 -5.42
C SER A 115 -5.02 -13.84 -6.61
N ASP A 116 -5.66 -15.00 -6.41
CA ASP A 116 -6.40 -15.71 -7.46
C ASP A 116 -7.58 -14.88 -7.98
N ALA A 117 -8.30 -14.20 -7.09
CA ALA A 117 -9.40 -13.31 -7.45
C ALA A 117 -8.91 -12.07 -8.22
N ALA A 118 -7.77 -11.50 -7.83
CA ALA A 118 -7.15 -10.37 -8.50
C ALA A 118 -6.63 -10.74 -9.89
N ALA A 119 -6.04 -11.93 -10.05
CA ALA A 119 -5.62 -12.45 -11.35
C ALA A 119 -6.81 -12.59 -12.32
N LEU A 120 -7.96 -13.08 -11.83
CA LEU A 120 -9.19 -13.12 -12.63
C LEU A 120 -9.65 -11.71 -13.05
N LEU A 121 -9.63 -10.73 -12.13
CA LEU A 121 -10.00 -9.35 -12.46
C LEU A 121 -9.08 -8.75 -13.52
N GLU A 122 -7.77 -8.99 -13.40
CA GLU A 122 -6.77 -8.51 -14.34
C GLU A 122 -6.99 -9.10 -15.75
N GLU A 123 -7.24 -10.41 -15.85
CA GLU A 123 -7.59 -11.08 -17.11
C GLU A 123 -8.87 -10.49 -17.74
N VAL A 124 -9.91 -10.25 -16.92
CA VAL A 124 -11.19 -9.70 -17.37
C VAL A 124 -11.04 -8.26 -17.85
N PHE A 125 -10.32 -7.40 -17.12
CA PHE A 125 -10.13 -6.01 -17.52
C PHE A 125 -9.17 -5.85 -18.69
N SER A 126 -8.12 -6.68 -18.79
CA SER A 126 -7.22 -6.65 -19.95
C SER A 126 -7.92 -7.09 -21.24
N SER A 127 -8.94 -7.95 -21.13
CA SER A 127 -9.71 -8.47 -22.26
C SER A 127 -11.16 -7.96 -22.30
N ILE A 128 -11.42 -6.79 -21.69
CA ILE A 128 -12.78 -6.29 -21.49
C ILE A 128 -13.58 -6.16 -22.79
N GLN A 129 -12.94 -5.77 -23.90
CA GLN A 129 -13.61 -5.70 -25.20
C GLN A 129 -14.12 -7.06 -25.65
N THR A 130 -13.33 -8.13 -25.49
CA THR A 130 -13.74 -9.51 -25.81
C THR A 130 -14.87 -9.97 -24.89
N VAL A 131 -14.81 -9.61 -23.61
CA VAL A 131 -15.85 -9.96 -22.65
C VAL A 131 -17.20 -9.34 -23.03
N MET A 132 -17.19 -8.05 -23.40
CA MET A 132 -18.40 -7.30 -23.77
C MET A 132 -18.95 -7.76 -25.13
N THR A 133 -18.09 -8.11 -26.10
CA THR A 133 -18.54 -8.61 -27.40
C THR A 133 -19.13 -10.02 -27.32
N MET A 134 -18.64 -10.85 -26.40
CA MET A 134 -19.15 -12.21 -26.18
C MET A 134 -20.34 -12.27 -25.20
N GLY A 135 -20.72 -11.16 -24.56
CA GLY A 135 -21.78 -11.14 -23.54
C GLY A 135 -21.49 -12.06 -22.34
N ALA A 136 -20.20 -12.18 -21.97
CA ALA A 136 -19.73 -13.13 -20.96
C ALA A 136 -19.77 -12.56 -19.52
N GLU A 137 -20.26 -11.34 -19.31
CA GLU A 137 -20.33 -10.64 -18.03
C GLU A 137 -21.01 -11.48 -16.92
N PRO A 138 -22.21 -12.09 -17.12
CA PRO A 138 -22.86 -12.83 -16.04
C PRO A 138 -22.07 -14.05 -15.58
N LYS A 139 -21.39 -14.74 -16.52
CA LYS A 139 -20.57 -15.92 -16.24
C LYS A 139 -19.31 -15.54 -15.46
N LEU A 140 -18.69 -14.41 -15.79
CA LEU A 140 -17.52 -13.91 -15.08
C LEU A 140 -17.87 -13.36 -13.69
N LEU A 141 -19.03 -12.73 -13.55
CA LEU A 141 -19.59 -12.32 -12.26
C LEU A 141 -19.81 -13.51 -11.33
N GLU A 142 -20.40 -14.60 -11.83
CA GLU A 142 -20.59 -15.82 -11.05
C GLU A 142 -19.25 -16.44 -10.62
N ARG A 143 -18.28 -16.49 -11.54
CA ARG A 143 -16.94 -16.99 -11.24
C ARG A 143 -16.24 -16.14 -10.17
N TYR A 144 -16.29 -14.81 -10.28
CA TYR A 144 -15.73 -13.90 -9.28
C TYR A 144 -16.45 -14.03 -7.92
N ASN A 145 -17.78 -14.16 -7.93
CA ASN A 145 -18.56 -14.38 -6.72
C ASN A 145 -18.15 -15.67 -5.99
N SER A 146 -17.76 -16.73 -6.72
CA SER A 146 -17.26 -17.97 -6.10
C SER A 146 -15.95 -17.78 -5.30
N TYR A 147 -15.02 -16.94 -5.79
CA TYR A 147 -13.80 -16.58 -5.06
C TYR A 147 -14.11 -15.71 -3.85
N LEU A 148 -14.98 -14.75 -4.06
CA LEU A 148 -15.48 -13.84 -3.05
C LEU A 148 -16.16 -14.62 -1.89
N GLU A 149 -16.98 -15.64 -2.15
CA GLU A 149 -17.59 -16.47 -1.09
C GLU A 149 -16.55 -17.32 -0.33
N LYS A 150 -15.51 -17.83 -1.01
CA LYS A 150 -14.35 -18.47 -0.34
C LYS A 150 -13.61 -17.49 0.57
N LEU A 151 -13.43 -16.24 0.12
CA LEU A 151 -12.84 -15.17 0.93
C LEU A 151 -13.70 -14.83 2.14
N LYS A 152 -15.01 -14.73 1.97
CA LYS A 152 -15.96 -14.46 3.06
C LYS A 152 -15.88 -15.53 4.14
N THR A 153 -15.97 -16.80 3.76
CA THR A 153 -15.89 -17.92 4.74
C THR A 153 -14.53 -17.99 5.44
N SER A 154 -13.43 -17.75 4.71
CA SER A 154 -12.09 -17.65 5.29
C SER A 154 -11.97 -16.47 6.28
N LYS A 155 -12.45 -15.29 5.89
CA LYS A 155 -12.45 -14.09 6.74
C LYS A 155 -13.35 -14.21 7.96
N LEU A 156 -14.50 -14.89 7.86
CA LEU A 156 -15.38 -15.17 9.01
C LEU A 156 -14.75 -16.17 10.00
N LYS A 157 -13.99 -17.15 9.51
CA LYS A 157 -13.19 -17.99 10.42
C LYS A 157 -12.09 -17.18 11.11
N ARG A 158 -11.43 -16.28 10.39
CA ARG A 158 -10.42 -15.37 10.95
C ARG A 158 -11.01 -14.38 11.95
N SER A 159 -12.24 -13.89 11.74
CA SER A 159 -12.87 -12.93 12.67
C SER A 159 -13.04 -13.51 14.07
N LEU A 160 -13.32 -14.82 14.17
CA LEU A 160 -13.38 -15.51 15.46
C LEU A 160 -12.00 -15.59 16.13
N ILE A 161 -10.97 -15.96 15.38
CA ILE A 161 -9.58 -16.02 15.88
C ILE A 161 -9.13 -14.64 16.38
N SER A 162 -9.43 -13.58 15.63
CA SER A 162 -9.11 -12.19 15.97
C SER A 162 -9.78 -11.76 17.30
N GLY A 163 -11.08 -12.04 17.45
CA GLY A 163 -11.81 -11.69 18.69
C GLY A 163 -11.33 -12.48 19.91
N VAL A 164 -11.09 -13.79 19.78
CA VAL A 164 -10.54 -14.62 20.88
C VAL A 164 -9.15 -14.14 21.29
N LYS A 165 -8.30 -13.80 20.33
CA LYS A 165 -6.98 -13.21 20.59
C LYS A 165 -7.11 -11.91 21.38
N LEU A 166 -8.01 -11.02 20.96
CA LEU A 166 -8.24 -9.75 21.66
C LEU A 166 -8.72 -9.99 23.10
N ALA A 167 -9.73 -10.85 23.28
CA ALA A 167 -10.28 -11.20 24.59
C ALA A 167 -9.21 -11.76 25.54
N LEU A 168 -8.44 -12.75 25.08
CA LEU A 168 -7.44 -13.43 25.90
C LEU A 168 -6.29 -12.49 26.29
N SER A 169 -5.89 -11.59 25.40
CA SER A 169 -4.85 -10.60 25.68
C SER A 169 -5.25 -9.63 26.81
N TYR A 170 -6.48 -9.12 26.79
CA TYR A 170 -6.99 -8.22 27.83
C TYR A 170 -7.33 -8.97 29.13
N PHE A 171 -7.81 -10.21 29.03
CA PHE A 171 -8.04 -11.06 30.19
C PHE A 171 -6.75 -11.36 30.95
N ALA A 172 -5.71 -11.78 30.24
CA ALA A 172 -4.40 -12.08 30.83
C ALA A 172 -3.81 -10.84 31.52
N LEU A 173 -3.97 -9.66 30.91
CA LEU A 173 -3.57 -8.40 31.53
C LEU A 173 -4.25 -8.18 32.88
N LEU A 174 -5.58 -8.12 32.89
CA LEU A 174 -6.32 -7.73 34.09
C LEU A 174 -6.20 -8.79 35.19
N SER A 175 -6.03 -10.06 34.80
CA SER A 175 -5.73 -11.15 35.72
C SER A 175 -4.34 -11.02 36.36
N ALA A 176 -3.33 -10.57 35.60
CA ALA A 176 -2.01 -10.29 36.16
C ALA A 176 -2.05 -9.15 37.19
N TYR A 177 -2.91 -8.15 36.98
CA TYR A 177 -3.14 -7.10 37.97
C TYR A 177 -3.82 -7.64 39.24
N ALA A 178 -4.84 -8.48 39.11
CA ALA A 178 -5.45 -9.15 40.25
C ALA A 178 -4.41 -9.92 41.09
N LEU A 179 -3.50 -10.64 40.42
CA LEU A 179 -2.42 -11.38 41.08
C LEU A 179 -1.43 -10.46 41.79
N ALA A 180 -1.07 -9.33 41.17
CA ALA A 180 -0.11 -8.38 41.71
C ALA A 180 -0.62 -7.67 42.98
N PHE A 181 -1.90 -7.30 43.02
CA PHE A 181 -2.52 -6.70 44.20
C PHE A 181 -2.71 -7.70 45.34
N CYS A 182 -2.82 -9.00 45.05
CA CYS A 182 -2.83 -10.05 46.07
C CYS A 182 -1.47 -10.20 46.78
N GLY A 183 -0.36 -9.88 46.09
CA GLY A 183 1.01 -10.11 46.58
C GLY A 183 1.74 -8.94 47.25
N ASN A 184 1.10 -7.77 47.42
CA ASN A 184 1.76 -6.52 47.89
C ASN A 184 2.92 -6.03 46.98
N VAL A 185 2.85 -6.25 45.65
CA VAL A 185 3.96 -5.99 44.71
C VAL A 185 3.69 -4.82 43.74
N VAL A 186 3.00 -3.78 44.20
CA VAL A 186 2.49 -2.69 43.33
C VAL A 186 3.60 -1.80 42.75
N ILE A 187 4.66 -1.52 43.51
CA ILE A 187 5.77 -0.68 43.02
C ILE A 187 6.56 -1.40 41.92
N VAL A 188 6.82 -2.70 42.09
CA VAL A 188 7.58 -3.50 41.12
C VAL A 188 6.82 -3.62 39.79
N ILE A 189 5.49 -3.79 39.81
CA ILE A 189 4.71 -3.89 38.57
C ILE A 189 4.66 -2.56 37.80
N LEU A 190 4.63 -1.43 38.51
CA LEU A 190 4.72 -0.10 37.90
C LEU A 190 6.08 0.12 37.23
N CYS A 191 7.18 -0.29 37.88
CA CYS A 191 8.52 -0.24 37.28
C CYS A 191 8.64 -1.15 36.04
N VAL A 192 8.15 -2.38 36.12
CA VAL A 192 8.14 -3.32 34.98
C VAL A 192 7.32 -2.77 33.81
N ASN A 193 6.19 -2.12 34.08
CA ASN A 193 5.37 -1.46 33.06
C ASN A 193 6.10 -0.28 32.37
N MET A 194 6.83 0.54 33.14
CA MET A 194 7.65 1.64 32.59
C MET A 194 8.79 1.11 31.70
N SER A 195 9.55 0.12 32.17
CA SER A 195 10.70 -0.45 31.45
C SER A 195 10.29 -1.11 30.14
N THR A 196 9.17 -1.84 30.16
CA THR A 196 8.66 -2.52 28.97
C THR A 196 8.08 -1.56 27.93
N HIS A 197 7.53 -0.42 28.35
CA HIS A 197 7.14 0.66 27.45
C HIS A 197 8.36 1.26 26.71
N ALA A 198 9.48 1.47 27.42
CA ALA A 198 10.73 1.92 26.80
C ALA A 198 11.21 0.92 25.74
N LEU A 199 11.17 -0.39 26.04
CA LEU A 199 11.55 -1.44 25.09
C LEU A 199 10.69 -1.43 23.81
N ARG A 200 9.37 -1.23 23.94
CA ARG A 200 8.45 -1.17 22.78
C ARG A 200 8.77 -0.01 21.84
N GLN A 201 9.17 1.14 22.37
CA GLN A 201 9.54 2.30 21.55
C GLN A 201 10.85 2.10 20.78
N LEU A 202 11.72 1.21 21.22
CA LEU A 202 12.98 0.90 20.53
C LEU A 202 12.80 0.00 19.29
N LEU A 203 11.70 -0.75 19.21
CA LEU A 203 11.50 -1.78 18.17
C LEU A 203 11.52 -1.23 16.73
N PRO A 204 10.81 -0.13 16.39
CA PRO A 204 10.87 0.45 15.04
C PRO A 204 12.25 1.02 14.70
N SER A 205 12.96 1.56 15.68
CA SER A 205 14.29 2.13 15.50
C SER A 205 15.31 1.07 15.07
N TRP A 206 15.17 -0.16 15.58
CA TRP A 206 16.04 -1.27 15.21
C TRP A 206 15.88 -1.72 13.76
N THR A 207 14.64 -1.79 13.25
CA THR A 207 14.39 -2.21 11.86
C THR A 207 14.87 -1.16 10.86
N MET A 208 14.78 0.13 11.20
CA MET A 208 15.34 1.21 10.39
C MET A 208 16.88 1.16 10.34
N LEU A 209 17.53 0.88 11.47
CA LEU A 209 18.99 0.73 11.54
C LEU A 209 19.48 -0.42 10.64
N ALA A 210 18.82 -1.58 10.70
CA ALA A 210 19.16 -2.73 9.86
C ALA A 210 19.03 -2.44 8.35
N LYS A 211 18.10 -1.58 7.96
CA LYS A 211 17.93 -1.14 6.57
C LYS A 211 18.98 -0.13 6.13
N ALA A 212 19.46 0.70 7.05
CA ALA A 212 20.49 1.70 6.77
C ALA A 212 21.87 1.05 6.55
N THR A 213 22.22 0.04 7.33
CA THR A 213 23.54 -0.62 7.25
C THR A 213 23.74 -1.41 5.96
N SER A 214 22.68 -1.96 5.36
CA SER A 214 22.78 -2.68 4.08
C SER A 214 23.02 -1.77 2.88
N SER A 215 22.79 -0.47 3.01
CA SER A 215 22.83 0.48 1.89
C SER A 215 24.18 1.18 1.68
N ALA A 216 25.17 1.00 2.57
CA ALA A 216 26.35 1.88 2.68
C ALA A 216 27.72 1.20 2.43
N ARG A 217 27.91 0.46 1.32
CA ARG A 217 29.22 -0.11 0.94
C ARG A 217 29.79 0.52 -0.33
N ASN A 218 30.76 1.43 -0.19
CA ASN A 218 31.63 1.91 -1.28
C ASN A 218 33.10 1.63 -0.93
N SER A 219 33.79 0.78 -1.71
CA SER A 219 35.19 0.36 -1.51
C SER A 219 35.98 0.39 -2.82
N GLY A 220 37.29 0.69 -2.79
CA GLY A 220 38.21 0.61 -3.94
C GLY A 220 39.39 1.59 -3.88
N LYS A 221 40.42 1.37 -4.69
CA LYS A 221 41.63 2.22 -4.80
C LYS A 221 41.41 3.45 -5.71
N PHE A 222 42.17 4.52 -5.48
CA PHE A 222 42.18 5.74 -6.29
C PHE A 222 43.61 6.02 -6.79
N PRO A 223 43.96 5.66 -8.03
CA PRO A 223 45.24 6.02 -8.63
C PRO A 223 45.33 7.54 -8.94
N ASP A 224 46.52 8.12 -8.78
CA ASP A 224 46.74 9.56 -8.98
C ASP A 224 47.06 9.94 -10.45
N GLU A 225 47.62 9.01 -11.24
CA GLU A 225 47.98 9.23 -12.65
C GLU A 225 47.44 8.11 -13.56
N ILE A 226 47.09 8.48 -14.80
CA ILE A 226 46.56 7.58 -15.83
C ILE A 226 47.32 7.78 -17.12
N SER A 227 47.90 6.70 -17.65
CA SER A 227 48.51 6.63 -18.96
C SER A 227 47.45 6.26 -20.02
N GLY A 228 46.47 5.43 -19.69
CA GLY A 228 45.34 5.08 -20.56
C GLY A 228 45.59 3.88 -21.47
N ARG A 229 46.49 2.97 -21.06
CA ARG A 229 46.70 1.68 -21.73
C ARG A 229 45.72 0.66 -21.16
N ILE A 230 44.95 -0.01 -22.01
CA ILE A 230 43.95 -1.01 -21.59
C ILE A 230 44.38 -2.38 -22.11
N GLU A 231 44.44 -3.38 -21.25
CA GLU A 231 44.75 -4.76 -21.63
C GLU A 231 43.61 -5.68 -21.20
N LEU A 232 43.11 -6.46 -22.16
CA LEU A 232 42.24 -7.60 -21.90
C LEU A 232 43.10 -8.85 -22.02
N ARG A 233 43.14 -9.70 -20.99
CA ARG A 233 43.90 -10.95 -20.97
C ARG A 233 42.95 -12.12 -20.78
N GLU A 234 42.82 -12.94 -21.82
CA GLU A 234 42.05 -14.19 -21.83
C GLU A 234 40.62 -14.01 -21.30
N VAL A 235 39.99 -12.87 -21.65
CA VAL A 235 38.72 -12.47 -21.06
C VAL A 235 37.60 -13.38 -21.57
N ARG A 236 36.91 -14.01 -20.62
CA ARG A 236 35.70 -14.78 -20.84
C ARG A 236 34.52 -14.11 -20.15
N PHE A 237 33.41 -13.94 -20.86
CA PHE A 237 32.24 -13.25 -20.32
C PHE A 237 30.93 -13.83 -20.86
N ALA A 238 29.98 -14.04 -19.95
CA ALA A 238 28.59 -14.33 -20.24
C ALA A 238 27.70 -13.36 -19.46
N TYR A 239 26.64 -12.85 -20.10
CA TYR A 239 25.69 -12.01 -19.38
C TYR A 239 24.98 -12.82 -18.28
N PRO A 240 24.75 -12.26 -17.07
CA PRO A 240 24.10 -12.97 -15.97
C PRO A 240 22.71 -13.52 -16.32
N SER A 241 22.00 -12.89 -17.27
CA SER A 241 20.69 -13.35 -17.75
C SER A 241 20.75 -14.64 -18.57
N LYS A 242 21.92 -14.98 -19.14
CA LYS A 242 22.17 -16.19 -19.95
C LYS A 242 23.59 -16.71 -19.69
N PRO A 243 23.87 -17.28 -18.50
CA PRO A 243 25.23 -17.68 -18.11
C PRO A 243 25.80 -18.83 -18.95
N SER A 244 24.93 -19.61 -19.61
CA SER A 244 25.34 -20.70 -20.50
C SER A 244 25.84 -20.25 -21.87
N ILE A 245 25.62 -18.99 -22.25
CA ILE A 245 26.03 -18.46 -23.56
C ILE A 245 27.18 -17.48 -23.34
N GLU A 246 28.39 -17.96 -23.57
CA GLU A 246 29.59 -17.14 -23.55
C GLU A 246 29.57 -16.17 -24.73
N THR A 247 29.55 -14.87 -24.43
CA THR A 247 29.49 -13.80 -25.44
C THR A 247 30.87 -13.31 -25.84
N LEU A 248 31.84 -13.36 -24.91
CA LEU A 248 33.25 -13.15 -25.19
C LEU A 248 33.99 -14.42 -24.78
N SER A 249 34.67 -15.04 -25.73
CA SER A 249 35.41 -16.28 -25.52
C SER A 249 36.89 -16.06 -25.78
N ASP A 250 37.67 -16.00 -24.69
CA ASP A 250 39.14 -15.91 -24.70
C ASP A 250 39.67 -14.69 -25.46
N VAL A 251 39.16 -13.51 -25.12
CA VAL A 251 39.52 -12.26 -25.79
C VAL A 251 40.78 -11.67 -25.16
N SER A 252 41.85 -11.61 -25.95
CA SER A 252 43.12 -10.98 -25.58
C SER A 252 43.46 -9.83 -26.52
N ILE A 253 43.34 -8.58 -26.05
CA ILE A 253 43.53 -7.37 -26.86
C ILE A 253 44.25 -6.31 -26.03
N VAL A 254 45.21 -5.62 -26.64
CA VAL A 254 45.89 -4.46 -26.05
C VAL A 254 45.49 -3.20 -26.80
N LEU A 255 44.93 -2.23 -26.08
CA LEU A 255 44.59 -0.90 -26.58
C LEU A 255 45.68 0.07 -26.13
N GLU A 256 46.51 0.48 -27.09
CA GLU A 256 47.64 1.38 -26.84
C GLU A 256 47.17 2.82 -26.59
N ARG A 257 47.87 3.50 -25.67
CA ARG A 257 47.61 4.90 -25.33
C ARG A 257 47.60 5.79 -26.58
N GLY A 258 46.59 6.65 -26.67
CA GLY A 258 46.50 7.71 -27.70
C GLY A 258 46.19 7.21 -29.11
N LYS A 259 45.95 5.91 -29.30
CA LYS A 259 45.52 5.35 -30.57
C LYS A 259 44.01 5.16 -30.62
N THR A 260 43.41 5.37 -31.79
CA THR A 260 42.02 5.02 -32.05
C THR A 260 41.95 3.59 -32.56
N THR A 261 41.36 2.69 -31.75
CA THR A 261 41.19 1.28 -32.12
C THR A 261 39.75 1.03 -32.56
N ALA A 262 39.57 0.49 -33.77
CA ALA A 262 38.27 0.08 -34.28
C ALA A 262 38.10 -1.43 -34.13
N ILE A 263 36.99 -1.85 -33.50
CA ILE A 263 36.61 -3.27 -33.38
C ILE A 263 35.50 -3.56 -34.39
N THR A 264 35.77 -4.45 -35.34
CA THR A 264 34.83 -4.85 -36.41
C THR A 264 34.55 -6.36 -36.37
N GLY A 265 33.42 -6.78 -36.95
CA GLY A 265 33.00 -8.18 -36.96
C GLY A 265 31.49 -8.35 -37.19
N PHE A 266 31.04 -9.58 -37.44
CA PHE A 266 29.64 -9.92 -37.70
C PHE A 266 28.71 -9.60 -36.51
N SER A 267 27.41 -9.39 -36.77
CA SER A 267 26.44 -9.19 -35.69
C SER A 267 26.49 -10.34 -34.68
N GLY A 268 26.41 -10.03 -33.39
CA GLY A 268 26.54 -11.04 -32.31
C GLY A 268 27.98 -11.40 -31.91
N SER A 269 29.01 -10.90 -32.58
CA SER A 269 30.43 -11.18 -32.25
C SER A 269 30.96 -10.54 -30.95
N GLY A 270 30.09 -9.99 -30.09
CA GLY A 270 30.49 -9.41 -28.81
C GLY A 270 31.11 -7.99 -28.85
N LYS A 271 31.11 -7.28 -29.98
CA LYS A 271 31.72 -5.94 -30.12
C LYS A 271 31.26 -4.93 -29.05
N SER A 272 29.95 -4.73 -28.93
CA SER A 272 29.38 -3.83 -27.92
C SER A 272 29.48 -4.41 -26.51
N THR A 273 29.57 -5.73 -26.39
CA THR A 273 29.68 -6.43 -25.10
C THR A 273 30.99 -6.14 -24.40
N ILE A 274 32.09 -5.87 -25.11
CA ILE A 274 33.39 -5.54 -24.52
C ILE A 274 33.31 -4.29 -23.62
N ILE A 275 32.44 -3.34 -23.96
CA ILE A 275 32.29 -2.06 -23.23
C ILE A 275 31.77 -2.31 -21.80
N GLY A 276 30.83 -3.25 -21.62
CA GLY A 276 30.19 -3.51 -20.33
C GLY A 276 31.18 -3.89 -19.21
N PRO A 277 32.02 -4.93 -19.40
CA PRO A 277 33.07 -5.27 -18.45
C PRO A 277 34.16 -4.20 -18.31
N LEU A 278 34.47 -3.45 -19.37
CA LEU A 278 35.47 -2.37 -19.35
C LEU A 278 35.03 -1.20 -18.44
N GLU A 279 33.75 -0.84 -18.47
CA GLU A 279 33.15 0.16 -17.55
C GLU A 279 32.80 -0.41 -16.16
N ARG A 280 33.09 -1.69 -15.95
CA ARG A 280 32.72 -2.46 -14.75
C ARG A 280 31.22 -2.39 -14.46
N ASN A 281 30.39 -2.43 -15.51
CA ASN A 281 28.96 -2.68 -15.39
C ASN A 281 28.70 -4.17 -15.11
N TYR A 282 29.63 -5.04 -15.53
CA TYR A 282 29.65 -6.46 -15.21
C TYR A 282 31.07 -6.91 -14.87
N ASP A 283 31.19 -7.94 -14.04
CA ASP A 283 32.46 -8.63 -13.84
C ASP A 283 32.68 -9.71 -14.91
N VAL A 284 33.93 -9.87 -15.34
CA VAL A 284 34.34 -10.98 -16.21
C VAL A 284 34.30 -12.31 -15.47
N SER A 285 33.95 -13.38 -16.18
CA SER A 285 33.87 -14.75 -15.65
C SER A 285 35.24 -15.38 -15.42
N SER A 286 36.18 -15.11 -16.35
CA SER A 286 37.58 -15.53 -16.28
C SER A 286 38.45 -14.53 -17.03
N GLY A 287 39.74 -14.52 -16.73
CA GLY A 287 40.70 -13.53 -17.23
C GLY A 287 40.66 -12.23 -16.44
N GLU A 288 41.35 -11.21 -16.95
CA GLU A 288 41.46 -9.91 -16.31
C GLU A 288 41.43 -8.76 -17.30
N ILE A 289 40.90 -7.62 -16.84
CA ILE A 289 40.94 -6.35 -17.55
C ILE A 289 41.79 -5.41 -16.73
N LEU A 290 42.85 -4.90 -17.35
CA LEU A 290 43.84 -4.05 -16.72
C LEU A 290 43.79 -2.65 -17.32
N LEU A 291 43.79 -1.63 -16.46
CA LEU A 291 44.00 -0.24 -16.82
C LEU A 291 45.38 0.15 -16.26
N ASP A 292 46.33 0.46 -17.14
CA ASP A 292 47.71 0.80 -16.79
C ASP A 292 48.42 -0.23 -15.90
N GLY A 293 48.04 -1.50 -16.04
CA GLY A 293 48.59 -2.62 -15.26
C GLY A 293 47.85 -2.93 -13.96
N GLU A 294 46.87 -2.12 -13.55
CA GLU A 294 46.00 -2.40 -12.40
C GLU A 294 44.68 -3.05 -12.82
N ASN A 295 44.20 -4.02 -12.04
CA ASN A 295 42.93 -4.68 -12.32
C ASN A 295 41.75 -3.76 -12.04
N VAL A 296 40.84 -3.65 -13.02
CA VAL A 296 39.64 -2.82 -12.95
C VAL A 296 38.74 -3.14 -11.74
N LYS A 297 38.78 -4.37 -11.22
CA LYS A 297 38.04 -4.79 -10.01
C LYS A 297 38.54 -4.15 -8.72
N ASP A 298 39.80 -3.77 -8.64
CA ASP A 298 40.41 -3.22 -7.43
C ASP A 298 40.25 -1.69 -7.32
N LEU A 299 39.89 -1.05 -8.43
CA LEU A 299 39.70 0.39 -8.53
C LEU A 299 38.36 0.82 -7.93
N ASN A 300 38.27 2.07 -7.48
CA ASN A 300 37.00 2.68 -7.13
C ASN A 300 36.15 2.90 -8.41
N ILE A 301 34.90 2.44 -8.39
CA ILE A 301 33.98 2.56 -9.54
C ILE A 301 33.75 4.02 -9.97
N GLY A 302 33.59 4.94 -9.01
CA GLY A 302 33.36 6.36 -9.30
C GLY A 302 34.58 7.00 -9.95
N TRP A 303 35.78 6.65 -9.48
CA TRP A 303 37.03 7.10 -10.09
C TRP A 303 37.21 6.53 -11.50
N LEU A 304 37.02 5.22 -11.70
CA LEU A 304 37.17 4.57 -13.01
C LEU A 304 36.27 5.21 -14.07
N ARG A 305 34.99 5.39 -13.75
CA ARG A 305 33.99 5.92 -14.69
C ARG A 305 34.17 7.41 -15.00
N ASN A 306 34.84 8.17 -14.14
CA ASN A 306 35.24 9.54 -14.46
C ASN A 306 36.27 9.64 -15.59
N GLN A 307 37.00 8.55 -15.86
CA GLN A 307 38.10 8.53 -16.84
C GLN A 307 37.64 8.01 -18.21
N ILE A 308 36.42 7.46 -18.28
CA ILE A 308 35.85 6.84 -19.47
C ILE A 308 34.66 7.68 -19.94
N GLY A 309 34.73 8.16 -21.18
CA GLY A 309 33.58 8.78 -21.86
C GLY A 309 32.91 7.79 -22.80
N LEU A 310 31.64 7.50 -22.58
CA LEU A 310 30.83 6.63 -23.44
C LEU A 310 29.89 7.44 -24.33
N VAL A 311 29.86 7.12 -25.62
CA VAL A 311 28.82 7.60 -26.53
C VAL A 311 27.98 6.40 -26.97
N GLN A 312 26.71 6.40 -26.56
CA GLN A 312 25.78 5.31 -26.86
C GLN A 312 25.20 5.44 -28.28
N GLN A 313 24.77 4.31 -28.84
CA GLN A 313 24.10 4.27 -30.14
C GLN A 313 22.75 5.00 -30.11
N GLU A 314 21.99 4.85 -29.02
CA GLU A 314 20.75 5.59 -28.75
C GLU A 314 21.03 6.59 -27.62
N PRO A 315 21.23 7.89 -27.91
CA PRO A 315 21.53 8.87 -26.90
C PRO A 315 20.29 9.16 -26.04
N ILE A 316 20.46 9.12 -24.72
CA ILE A 316 19.41 9.49 -23.75
C ILE A 316 19.71 10.89 -23.22
N LEU A 317 18.71 11.76 -23.22
CA LEU A 317 18.77 13.07 -22.56
C LEU A 317 17.87 13.07 -21.32
N PHE A 318 18.37 13.64 -20.23
CA PHE A 318 17.59 13.94 -19.04
C PHE A 318 16.59 15.06 -19.32
N ASN A 319 15.46 15.06 -18.62
CA ASN A 319 14.44 16.11 -18.69
C ASN A 319 14.91 17.40 -18.00
N ASP A 320 15.90 18.05 -18.62
CA ASP A 320 16.54 19.29 -18.20
C ASP A 320 16.98 20.06 -19.46
N SER A 321 17.51 21.26 -19.29
CA SER A 321 18.14 22.01 -20.37
C SER A 321 19.28 21.23 -21.03
N ILE A 322 19.52 21.53 -22.30
CA ILE A 322 20.65 20.96 -23.06
C ILE A 322 21.98 21.28 -22.37
N PHE A 323 22.12 22.50 -21.83
CA PHE A 323 23.29 22.91 -21.07
C PHE A 323 23.53 22.01 -19.87
N GLN A 324 22.50 21.72 -19.08
CA GLN A 324 22.64 20.90 -17.88
C GLN A 324 22.94 19.43 -18.22
N ASN A 325 22.34 18.90 -19.29
CA ASN A 325 22.68 17.57 -19.80
C ASN A 325 24.18 17.43 -20.14
N VAL A 326 24.77 18.45 -20.79
CA VAL A 326 26.20 18.48 -21.08
C VAL A 326 27.03 18.71 -19.80
N ALA A 327 26.58 19.58 -18.90
CA ALA A 327 27.26 19.88 -17.65
C ALA A 327 27.33 18.67 -16.70
N ASN A 328 26.30 17.84 -16.68
CA ASN A 328 26.27 16.61 -15.89
C ASN A 328 27.38 15.63 -16.32
N GLY A 329 27.78 15.64 -17.60
CA GLY A 329 28.91 14.83 -18.09
C GLY A 329 30.29 15.35 -17.66
N LEU A 330 30.38 16.56 -17.10
CA LEU A 330 31.63 17.24 -16.72
C LEU A 330 31.76 17.47 -15.22
N HIS A 331 31.07 16.68 -14.39
CA HIS A 331 30.90 16.92 -12.94
C HIS A 331 32.22 17.15 -12.15
N ASN A 332 33.38 16.71 -12.68
CA ASN A 332 34.70 16.90 -12.07
C ASN A 332 35.67 17.82 -12.84
N HIS A 333 35.22 18.47 -13.91
CA HIS A 333 36.04 19.40 -14.70
C HIS A 333 35.72 20.85 -14.34
N ARG A 334 36.75 21.72 -14.34
CA ARG A 334 36.60 23.16 -14.04
C ARG A 334 35.59 23.80 -15.01
N ALA A 335 34.80 24.75 -14.50
CA ALA A 335 33.78 25.48 -15.27
C ALA A 335 34.31 26.14 -16.56
N SER A 336 35.61 26.42 -16.66
CA SER A 336 36.26 26.91 -17.88
C SER A 336 36.19 25.93 -19.07
N THR A 337 36.12 24.63 -18.80
CA THR A 337 36.07 23.56 -19.83
C THR A 337 34.70 23.54 -20.53
N LEU A 338 33.62 23.87 -19.83
CA LEU A 338 32.27 24.00 -20.39
C LEU A 338 32.20 25.05 -21.49
N THR A 339 32.83 26.20 -21.26
CA THR A 339 32.86 27.30 -22.23
C THR A 339 33.60 26.88 -23.51
N GLN A 340 34.71 26.16 -23.40
CA GLN A 340 35.46 25.68 -24.57
C GLN A 340 34.73 24.58 -25.36
N LEU A 341 34.02 23.67 -24.68
CA LEU A 341 33.22 22.63 -25.33
C LEU A 341 32.03 23.21 -26.11
N SER A 342 31.46 24.32 -25.63
CA SER A 342 30.39 25.02 -26.36
C SER A 342 30.82 25.51 -27.75
N TYR A 343 32.12 25.77 -27.97
CA TYR A 343 32.65 26.17 -29.28
C TYR A 343 33.00 24.97 -30.19
N ARG A 344 33.26 23.78 -29.62
CA ARG A 344 33.61 22.57 -30.37
C ARG A 344 32.39 21.76 -30.80
N ILE A 345 31.30 21.85 -30.03
CA ILE A 345 30.02 21.26 -30.41
C ILE A 345 29.43 22.12 -31.53
N ASN A 346 29.31 21.57 -32.74
CA ASN A 346 28.64 22.24 -33.84
C ASN A 346 27.13 22.27 -33.57
N TRP A 347 26.68 23.29 -32.83
CA TRP A 347 25.28 23.45 -32.42
C TRP A 347 24.30 23.53 -33.60
N GLN A 348 24.73 24.00 -34.77
CA GLN A 348 23.87 24.03 -35.96
C GLN A 348 23.61 22.62 -36.51
N GLN A 349 24.60 21.73 -36.43
CA GLN A 349 24.48 20.35 -36.89
C GLN A 349 23.74 19.48 -35.87
N PHE A 350 23.98 19.70 -34.58
CA PHE A 350 23.22 19.06 -33.51
C PHE A 350 21.74 19.47 -33.54
N ARG A 351 21.46 20.77 -33.77
CA ARG A 351 20.09 21.27 -33.98
C ARG A 351 19.44 20.62 -35.21
N LYS A 352 20.17 20.47 -36.33
CA LYS A 352 19.67 19.77 -37.53
C LYS A 352 19.33 18.31 -37.25
N LEU A 353 20.21 17.57 -36.56
CA LEU A 353 19.98 16.18 -36.16
C LEU A 353 18.74 16.02 -35.27
N MET A 354 18.53 16.93 -34.32
CA MET A 354 17.34 16.93 -33.44
C MET A 354 16.05 17.33 -34.19
N THR A 355 16.16 18.06 -35.31
CA THR A 355 15.01 18.43 -36.16
C THR A 355 14.77 17.47 -37.33
N CYS A 356 15.63 16.46 -37.53
CA CYS A 356 15.60 15.61 -38.72
C CYS A 356 14.53 14.50 -38.70
N ASP A 357 13.69 14.41 -37.68
CA ASP A 357 12.51 13.52 -37.67
C ASP A 357 11.17 14.27 -37.83
N GLU A 358 11.21 15.58 -38.14
CA GLU A 358 9.99 16.39 -38.34
C GLU A 358 9.57 16.50 -39.81
N LYS A 359 9.66 15.38 -40.55
CA LYS A 359 9.07 15.26 -41.90
C LYS A 359 8.32 13.94 -42.08
N ALA A 360 7.42 13.66 -41.14
CA ALA A 360 6.14 13.00 -41.41
C ALA A 360 5.04 13.95 -40.91
N PRO A 361 3.88 14.07 -41.57
CA PRO A 361 2.94 15.15 -41.30
C PRO A 361 2.45 15.06 -39.86
N MET A 362 2.90 15.99 -39.02
CA MET A 362 2.00 16.50 -37.98
C MET A 362 0.81 17.04 -38.74
N ASN A 363 -0.33 16.35 -38.63
CA ASN A 363 -1.61 16.99 -38.79
C ASN A 363 -1.62 18.18 -37.81
N THR A 364 -1.23 19.35 -38.31
CA THR A 364 -1.77 20.62 -37.87
C THR A 364 -3.24 20.62 -38.24
N ALA A 365 -4.02 19.79 -37.55
CA ALA A 365 -5.28 20.28 -37.05
C ALA A 365 -4.88 21.41 -36.11
N ARG A 366 -4.96 22.65 -36.62
CA ARG A 366 -5.37 23.76 -35.77
C ARG A 366 -6.73 23.33 -35.23
N THR A 367 -6.74 22.61 -34.12
CA THR A 367 -7.84 22.71 -33.18
C THR A 367 -7.73 24.16 -32.74
N GLU A 368 -8.51 25.03 -33.40
CA GLU A 368 -9.13 26.10 -32.67
C GLU A 368 -9.56 25.48 -31.35
N ILE A 369 -8.87 25.85 -30.27
CA ILE A 369 -9.44 25.77 -28.95
C ILE A 369 -10.54 26.83 -29.02
N SER A 370 -11.64 26.52 -29.74
CA SER A 370 -12.94 26.90 -29.25
C SER A 370 -12.88 26.38 -27.82
N ALA A 371 -12.89 27.30 -26.87
CA ALA A 371 -13.18 26.98 -25.51
C ALA A 371 -14.57 26.34 -25.54
N LEU A 372 -14.61 25.05 -25.85
CA LEU A 372 -15.68 24.18 -25.43
C LEU A 372 -15.79 24.51 -23.94
N PRO A 373 -16.95 24.98 -23.48
CA PRO A 373 -17.13 25.19 -22.06
C PRO A 373 -16.64 23.92 -21.38
N PRO A 374 -15.89 24.03 -20.27
CA PRO A 374 -15.33 22.87 -19.61
C PRO A 374 -16.46 21.86 -19.53
N ILE A 375 -16.29 20.69 -20.17
CA ILE A 375 -17.23 19.61 -19.96
C ILE A 375 -17.07 19.35 -18.47
N GLU A 376 -18.02 19.88 -17.71
CA GLU A 376 -18.12 19.62 -16.29
C GLU A 376 -18.02 18.12 -16.19
N SER A 377 -16.92 17.64 -15.61
CA SER A 377 -16.84 16.28 -15.10
C SER A 377 -17.94 16.19 -14.05
N GLY A 378 -19.17 15.92 -14.52
CA GLY A 378 -20.41 15.90 -13.77
C GLY A 378 -20.51 14.74 -12.79
N ALA A 379 -19.40 14.09 -12.48
CA ALA A 379 -19.25 13.39 -11.21
C ALA A 379 -18.94 14.45 -10.15
N THR A 380 -19.93 15.27 -9.80
CA THR A 380 -19.94 15.92 -8.49
C THR A 380 -19.76 14.80 -7.47
N SER A 381 -18.56 14.66 -6.91
CA SER A 381 -18.30 13.71 -5.83
C SER A 381 -19.18 14.17 -4.68
N GLN A 382 -20.39 13.63 -4.61
CA GLN A 382 -21.40 14.08 -3.69
C GLN A 382 -20.86 13.77 -2.29
N GLN A 383 -20.36 14.80 -1.61
CA GLN A 383 -19.75 14.64 -0.29
C GLN A 383 -20.87 14.18 0.66
N ARG A 384 -20.86 12.90 0.99
CA ARG A 384 -21.84 12.30 1.91
C ARG A 384 -21.23 12.22 3.30
N THR A 385 -22.02 12.60 4.28
CA THR A 385 -21.64 12.58 5.69
C THR A 385 -21.44 11.13 6.17
N LEU A 386 -20.50 10.92 7.11
CA LEU A 386 -20.18 9.56 7.59
C LEU A 386 -21.39 8.80 8.16
N ILE A 387 -22.33 9.50 8.81
CA ILE A 387 -23.58 8.90 9.33
C ILE A 387 -24.52 8.49 8.21
N ARG A 388 -24.66 9.32 7.18
CA ARG A 388 -25.51 8.97 6.05
C ARG A 388 -24.95 7.75 5.33
N CYS A 389 -23.63 7.66 5.26
CA CYS A 389 -22.92 6.51 4.76
C CYS A 389 -23.12 5.24 5.59
N LEU A 390 -22.96 5.31 6.91
CA LEU A 390 -23.25 4.20 7.82
C LEU A 390 -24.73 3.78 7.72
N GLY A 391 -25.65 4.74 7.70
CA GLY A 391 -27.08 4.52 7.55
C GLY A 391 -27.46 3.90 6.21
N LEU A 392 -26.75 4.22 5.13
CA LEU A 392 -26.89 3.57 3.83
C LEU A 392 -26.41 2.12 3.88
N ILE A 393 -25.24 1.85 4.47
CA ILE A 393 -24.73 0.49 4.65
C ILE A 393 -25.72 -0.37 5.46
N MET A 394 -26.24 0.17 6.57
CA MET A 394 -27.26 -0.50 7.38
C MET A 394 -28.61 -0.66 6.66
N ARG A 395 -28.90 0.22 5.69
CA ARG A 395 -30.10 0.11 4.85
C ARG A 395 -29.97 -0.97 3.79
N ASP A 396 -28.79 -1.09 3.19
CA ASP A 396 -28.52 -2.04 2.12
C ASP A 396 -28.39 -3.47 2.68
N LEU A 397 -27.79 -3.63 3.87
CA LEU A 397 -27.62 -4.92 4.56
C LEU A 397 -28.73 -5.20 5.59
N LYS A 398 -30.01 -5.15 5.18
CA LYS A 398 -31.18 -5.29 6.10
C LYS A 398 -31.11 -6.55 6.99
N HIS A 399 -30.65 -7.67 6.45
CA HIS A 399 -30.56 -8.95 7.16
C HIS A 399 -29.52 -8.93 8.29
N TYR A 400 -28.45 -8.13 8.17
CA TYR A 400 -27.36 -8.06 9.14
C TYR A 400 -27.49 -6.90 10.16
N ARG A 401 -28.59 -6.13 10.11
CA ARG A 401 -28.89 -5.06 11.09
C ARG A 401 -28.76 -5.47 12.57
N PRO A 402 -29.25 -6.62 13.04
CA PRO A 402 -29.09 -6.99 14.45
C PRO A 402 -27.61 -7.09 14.84
N LEU A 403 -26.74 -7.54 13.94
CA LEU A 403 -25.30 -7.65 14.19
C LEU A 403 -24.65 -6.28 14.40
N PHE A 404 -25.05 -5.27 13.62
CA PHE A 404 -24.60 -3.88 13.82
C PHE A 404 -25.08 -3.31 15.16
N ILE A 405 -26.35 -3.55 15.53
CA ILE A 405 -26.91 -3.07 16.80
C ILE A 405 -26.16 -3.67 17.98
N ILE A 406 -25.94 -4.99 17.97
CA ILE A 406 -25.17 -5.68 19.01
C ILE A 406 -23.73 -5.13 19.06
N GLY A 407 -23.07 -4.94 17.92
CA GLY A 407 -21.73 -4.34 17.87
C GLY A 407 -21.67 -2.92 18.42
N THR A 408 -22.68 -2.09 18.17
CA THR A 408 -22.72 -0.74 18.77
C THR A 408 -22.95 -0.78 20.29
N LEU A 409 -23.74 -1.73 20.78
CA LEU A 409 -23.96 -1.91 22.21
C LEU A 409 -22.68 -2.36 22.93
N THR A 410 -21.92 -3.29 22.35
CA THR A 410 -20.61 -3.71 22.92
C THR A 410 -19.62 -2.55 22.91
N CYS A 411 -19.59 -1.69 21.87
CA CYS A 411 -18.76 -0.48 21.93
C CYS A 411 -19.12 0.48 23.07
N ILE A 412 -20.41 0.63 23.40
CA ILE A 412 -20.85 1.48 24.52
C ILE A 412 -20.37 0.89 25.85
N ILE A 413 -20.52 -0.42 26.03
CA ILE A 413 -20.02 -1.15 27.20
C ILE A 413 -18.49 -1.00 27.31
N SER A 414 -17.79 -1.16 26.18
CA SER A 414 -16.34 -1.00 26.09
C SER A 414 -15.86 0.39 26.52
N GLY A 415 -16.62 1.44 26.18
CA GLY A 415 -16.34 2.81 26.62
C GLY A 415 -16.36 2.97 28.16
N GLY A 416 -17.17 2.17 28.85
CA GLY A 416 -17.26 2.15 30.32
C GLY A 416 -16.13 1.40 31.03
N ILE A 417 -15.29 0.66 30.29
CA ILE A 417 -14.21 -0.15 30.88
C ILE A 417 -13.14 0.74 31.53
N TYR A 418 -12.73 1.84 30.89
CA TYR A 418 -11.67 2.70 31.42
C TYR A 418 -12.06 3.43 32.72
N PRO A 419 -13.27 4.03 32.85
CA PRO A 419 -13.75 4.53 34.13
C PRO A 419 -13.80 3.44 35.21
N SER A 420 -14.29 2.25 34.84
CA SER A 420 -14.37 1.11 35.77
C SER A 420 -13.00 0.69 36.29
N GLN A 421 -12.01 0.56 35.40
CA GLN A 421 -10.61 0.28 35.77
C GLN A 421 -10.04 1.34 36.71
N SER A 422 -10.36 2.61 36.46
CA SER A 422 -9.83 3.71 37.26
C SER A 422 -10.40 3.73 38.68
N ILE A 423 -11.69 3.42 38.84
CA ILE A 423 -12.33 3.29 40.16
C ILE A 423 -11.72 2.12 40.93
N VAL A 424 -11.57 0.95 40.29
CA VAL A 424 -10.97 -0.23 40.91
C VAL A 424 -9.51 0.05 41.28
N PHE A 425 -8.76 0.73 40.42
CA PHE A 425 -7.38 1.16 40.71
C PHE A 425 -7.30 2.12 41.90
N ALA A 426 -8.09 3.19 41.90
CA ALA A 426 -8.10 4.18 42.97
C ALA A 426 -8.36 3.53 44.34
N ASN A 427 -9.39 2.69 44.42
CA ASN A 427 -9.72 1.98 45.64
C ASN A 427 -8.64 0.95 46.02
N SER A 428 -7.98 0.30 45.06
CA SER A 428 -6.85 -0.59 45.32
C SER A 428 -5.66 0.13 45.93
N VAL A 429 -5.44 1.41 45.61
CA VAL A 429 -4.38 2.23 46.22
C VAL A 429 -4.71 2.59 47.66
N THR A 430 -5.96 2.94 47.97
CA THR A 430 -6.40 3.24 49.35
C THR A 430 -6.24 2.06 50.32
N VAL A 431 -6.18 0.82 49.80
CA VAL A 431 -5.96 -0.37 50.63
C VAL A 431 -4.62 -0.31 51.38
N PHE A 432 -3.58 0.29 50.79
CA PHE A 432 -2.25 0.39 51.39
C PHE A 432 -2.17 1.33 52.59
N GLU A 433 -3.21 2.12 52.86
CA GLU A 433 -3.30 2.95 54.07
C GLU A 433 -3.62 2.09 55.31
N PHE A 434 -4.27 0.94 55.13
CA PHE A 434 -4.63 0.03 56.22
C PHE A 434 -3.46 -0.87 56.62
N HIS A 435 -3.36 -1.21 57.90
CA HIS A 435 -2.30 -2.04 58.46
C HIS A 435 -2.87 -3.33 59.07
N GLY A 436 -2.08 -4.41 59.10
CA GLY A 436 -2.45 -5.68 59.77
C GLY A 436 -3.47 -6.53 59.00
N GLY A 437 -4.40 -7.19 59.71
CA GLY A 437 -5.39 -8.10 59.11
C GLY A 437 -6.39 -7.43 58.16
N LEU A 438 -6.67 -6.14 58.36
CA LEU A 438 -7.59 -5.36 57.53
C LEU A 438 -7.04 -5.13 56.10
N LEU A 439 -5.71 -5.00 55.98
CA LEU A 439 -5.00 -4.91 54.69
C LEU A 439 -5.24 -6.17 53.85
N LYS A 440 -5.09 -7.35 54.48
CA LYS A 440 -5.23 -8.64 53.78
C LYS A 440 -6.66 -8.86 53.30
N HIS A 441 -7.65 -8.52 54.12
CA HIS A 441 -9.07 -8.64 53.76
C HIS A 441 -9.45 -7.70 52.61
N ASN A 442 -9.13 -6.41 52.73
CA ASN A 442 -9.46 -5.41 51.71
C ASN A 442 -8.64 -5.60 50.43
N GLY A 443 -7.37 -6.00 50.54
CA GLY A 443 -6.53 -6.33 49.39
C GLY A 443 -7.05 -7.52 48.60
N THR A 444 -7.48 -8.59 49.29
CA THR A 444 -8.09 -9.76 48.63
C THR A 444 -9.41 -9.38 47.95
N PHE A 445 -10.22 -8.52 48.57
CA PHE A 445 -11.46 -8.03 47.98
C PHE A 445 -11.23 -7.25 46.68
N TRP A 446 -10.33 -6.26 46.67
CA TRP A 446 -10.06 -5.46 45.48
C TRP A 446 -9.28 -6.22 44.40
N ALA A 447 -8.42 -7.16 44.79
CA ALA A 447 -7.80 -8.11 43.85
C ALA A 447 -8.86 -8.99 43.16
N LEU A 448 -9.89 -9.45 43.88
CA LEU A 448 -11.02 -10.16 43.29
C LEU A 448 -11.83 -9.26 42.33
N MET A 449 -12.00 -7.99 42.65
CA MET A 449 -12.67 -7.03 41.74
C MET A 449 -11.92 -6.85 40.43
N TRP A 450 -10.57 -6.83 40.43
CA TRP A 450 -9.77 -6.85 39.20
C TRP A 450 -10.01 -8.09 38.35
N PHE A 451 -10.16 -9.26 39.00
CA PHE A 451 -10.45 -10.51 38.28
C PHE A 451 -11.88 -10.54 37.71
N ILE A 452 -12.87 -10.06 38.44
CA ILE A 452 -14.26 -9.92 37.94
C ILE A 452 -14.29 -8.96 36.74
N LEU A 453 -13.57 -7.84 36.83
CA LEU A 453 -13.42 -6.91 35.72
C LEU A 453 -12.73 -7.58 34.53
N ALA A 454 -11.71 -8.41 34.75
CA ALA A 454 -11.04 -9.18 33.69
C ALA A 454 -12.03 -10.07 32.91
N LEU A 455 -12.94 -10.77 33.61
CA LEU A 455 -13.96 -11.61 32.98
C LEU A 455 -14.95 -10.79 32.14
N GLY A 456 -15.42 -9.65 32.66
CA GLY A 456 -16.31 -8.75 31.92
C GLY A 456 -15.65 -8.19 30.65
N VAL A 457 -14.41 -7.73 30.77
CA VAL A 457 -13.61 -7.20 29.66
C VAL A 457 -13.30 -8.28 28.61
N CYS A 458 -13.03 -9.51 29.05
CA CYS A 458 -12.80 -10.65 28.16
C CYS A 458 -14.02 -10.91 27.26
N LEU A 459 -15.21 -10.97 27.84
CA LEU A 459 -16.47 -11.17 27.11
C LEU A 459 -16.78 -10.00 26.17
N ASP A 460 -16.61 -8.77 26.64
CA ASP A 460 -16.88 -7.57 25.85
C ASP A 460 -15.93 -7.44 24.64
N PHE A 461 -14.61 -7.45 24.86
CA PHE A 461 -13.65 -7.33 23.75
C PHE A 461 -13.68 -8.53 22.81
N GLY A 462 -13.99 -9.73 23.31
CA GLY A 462 -14.18 -10.91 22.46
C GLY A 462 -15.38 -10.78 21.53
N THR A 463 -16.53 -10.41 22.07
CA THR A 463 -17.74 -10.18 21.27
C THR A 463 -17.58 -8.98 20.33
N MET A 464 -17.02 -7.86 20.79
CA MET A 464 -16.72 -6.69 19.96
C MET A 464 -15.79 -7.05 18.79
N GLY A 465 -14.64 -7.68 19.09
CA GLY A 465 -13.63 -8.02 18.08
C GLY A 465 -14.16 -9.00 17.02
N THR A 466 -14.93 -9.99 17.43
CA THR A 466 -15.55 -10.96 16.49
C THR A 466 -16.62 -10.31 15.62
N ILE A 467 -17.53 -9.52 16.21
CA ILE A 467 -18.64 -8.87 15.49
C ILE A 467 -18.13 -7.87 14.47
N PHE A 468 -17.24 -6.94 14.84
CA PHE A 468 -16.75 -5.93 13.91
C PHE A 468 -15.89 -6.52 12.79
N SER A 469 -15.07 -7.52 13.11
CA SER A 469 -14.29 -8.24 12.09
C SER A 469 -15.19 -9.00 11.11
N ALA A 470 -16.30 -9.58 11.60
CA ALA A 470 -17.29 -10.26 10.75
C ALA A 470 -18.08 -9.26 9.88
N ILE A 471 -18.50 -8.13 10.45
CA ILE A 471 -19.15 -7.04 9.70
C ILE A 471 -18.23 -6.56 8.57
N ALA A 472 -16.96 -6.30 8.85
CA ALA A 472 -15.99 -5.88 7.85
C ALA A 472 -15.85 -6.90 6.71
N ALA A 473 -15.83 -8.20 7.03
CA ALA A 473 -15.78 -9.27 6.04
C ALA A 473 -17.03 -9.32 5.14
N ILE A 474 -18.23 -9.18 5.73
CA ILE A 474 -19.51 -9.22 5.01
C ILE A 474 -19.69 -7.98 4.13
N VAL A 475 -19.38 -6.80 4.66
CA VAL A 475 -19.50 -5.52 3.97
C VAL A 475 -18.54 -5.48 2.78
N GLY A 476 -17.26 -5.78 2.98
CA GLY A 476 -16.26 -5.77 1.92
C GLY A 476 -16.63 -6.73 0.79
N GLN A 477 -17.11 -7.93 1.13
CA GLN A 477 -17.60 -8.92 0.17
C GLN A 477 -18.78 -8.41 -0.67
N HIS A 478 -19.80 -7.85 -0.02
CA HIS A 478 -21.02 -7.39 -0.69
C HIS A 478 -20.69 -6.25 -1.68
N TYR A 479 -19.93 -5.26 -1.23
CA TYR A 479 -19.57 -4.12 -2.07
C TYR A 479 -18.57 -4.48 -3.16
N ARG A 480 -17.64 -5.42 -2.95
CA ARG A 480 -16.75 -5.93 -4.03
C ARG A 480 -17.53 -6.52 -5.19
N ASN A 481 -18.55 -7.32 -4.90
CA ASN A 481 -19.37 -7.92 -5.94
C ASN A 481 -20.22 -6.86 -6.67
N SER A 482 -20.85 -5.96 -5.92
CA SER A 482 -21.64 -4.86 -6.52
C SER A 482 -20.78 -3.89 -7.34
N TYR A 483 -19.56 -3.60 -6.87
CA TYR A 483 -18.64 -2.70 -7.57
C TYR A 483 -18.10 -3.35 -8.85
N PHE A 484 -17.75 -4.64 -8.81
CA PHE A 484 -17.35 -5.37 -10.01
C PHE A 484 -18.48 -5.44 -11.06
N ALA A 485 -19.71 -5.74 -10.63
CA ALA A 485 -20.88 -5.70 -11.51
C ALA A 485 -21.11 -4.31 -12.12
N ALA A 486 -20.91 -3.24 -11.33
CA ALA A 486 -21.07 -1.87 -11.81
C ALA A 486 -19.97 -1.47 -12.80
N ILE A 487 -18.74 -1.95 -12.63
CA ILE A 487 -17.64 -1.73 -13.58
C ILE A 487 -17.94 -2.43 -14.90
N LEU A 488 -18.33 -3.71 -14.87
CA LEU A 488 -18.64 -4.46 -16.10
C LEU A 488 -19.82 -3.87 -16.88
N ALA A 489 -20.73 -3.19 -16.20
CA ALA A 489 -21.84 -2.52 -16.84
C ALA A 489 -21.49 -1.15 -17.45
N GLN A 490 -20.25 -0.67 -17.32
CA GLN A 490 -19.82 0.58 -17.96
C GLN A 490 -19.56 0.39 -19.45
N ASP A 491 -19.75 1.46 -20.22
CA ASP A 491 -19.47 1.47 -21.65
C ASP A 491 -17.98 1.32 -21.96
N ALA A 492 -17.64 0.84 -23.16
CA ALA A 492 -16.25 0.67 -23.59
C ALA A 492 -15.41 1.97 -23.51
N SER A 493 -16.03 3.14 -23.62
CA SER A 493 -15.38 4.45 -23.47
C SER A 493 -14.83 4.69 -22.06
N PHE A 494 -15.47 4.11 -21.03
CA PHE A 494 -14.99 4.18 -19.65
C PHE A 494 -13.60 3.54 -19.52
N PHE A 495 -13.42 2.37 -20.14
CA PHE A 495 -12.18 1.60 -20.13
C PHE A 495 -11.09 2.17 -21.07
N ALA A 496 -11.47 3.03 -22.02
CA ALA A 496 -10.53 3.70 -22.92
C ALA A 496 -9.83 4.92 -22.28
N THR A 497 -10.29 5.36 -21.10
CA THR A 497 -9.70 6.50 -20.39
C THR A 497 -8.41 6.08 -19.68
N ASN A 498 -7.34 6.89 -19.79
CA ASN A 498 -6.02 6.58 -19.20
C ASN A 498 -6.04 6.34 -17.67
N ASP A 499 -7.00 6.91 -16.95
CA ASP A 499 -7.17 6.74 -15.50
C ASP A 499 -7.77 5.37 -15.10
N HIS A 500 -8.31 4.62 -16.06
CA HIS A 500 -9.00 3.34 -15.85
C HIS A 500 -8.24 2.17 -16.49
N SER A 501 -6.92 2.11 -16.29
CA SER A 501 -6.13 0.95 -16.71
C SER A 501 -6.56 -0.33 -15.97
N PRO A 502 -6.43 -1.53 -16.58
CA PRO A 502 -6.77 -2.80 -15.93
C PRO A 502 -6.14 -2.96 -14.54
N GLY A 503 -4.86 -2.62 -14.41
CA GLY A 503 -4.16 -2.66 -13.12
C GLY A 503 -4.71 -1.66 -12.11
N SER A 504 -5.08 -0.45 -12.53
CA SER A 504 -5.69 0.55 -11.65
C SER A 504 -7.08 0.13 -11.16
N LEU A 505 -7.91 -0.48 -12.02
CA LEU A 505 -9.24 -0.97 -11.68
C LEU A 505 -9.17 -2.18 -10.74
N THR A 506 -8.26 -3.12 -11.00
CA THR A 506 -7.97 -4.24 -10.10
C THR A 506 -7.46 -3.75 -8.75
N ALA A 507 -6.56 -2.76 -8.73
CA ALA A 507 -6.07 -2.16 -7.50
C ALA A 507 -7.17 -1.41 -6.74
N GLN A 508 -8.10 -0.74 -7.42
CA GLN A 508 -9.25 -0.09 -6.78
C GLN A 508 -10.21 -1.11 -6.15
N LEU A 509 -10.58 -2.16 -6.88
CA LEU A 509 -11.38 -3.27 -6.36
C LEU A 509 -10.70 -3.96 -5.18
N THR A 510 -9.38 -4.02 -5.21
CA THR A 510 -8.56 -4.67 -4.20
C THR A 510 -8.45 -3.79 -2.94
N SER A 511 -7.94 -2.58 -3.08
CA SER A 511 -7.55 -1.70 -1.97
C SER A 511 -8.66 -0.83 -1.38
N ARG A 512 -9.67 -0.44 -2.18
CA ARG A 512 -10.70 0.55 -1.77
C ARG A 512 -12.00 -0.07 -1.27
N THR A 513 -12.08 -1.40 -1.22
CA THR A 513 -13.24 -2.15 -0.71
C THR A 513 -12.81 -3.14 0.36
#